data_AF-A0A9W3ACX6-F1
#
_entry.id   AF-A0A9W3ACX6-F1
#
_cell.length_a   1.000
_cell.length_b   1.000
_cell.length_c   1.000
_cell.angle_alpha   90.00
_cell.angle_beta   90.00
_cell.angle_gamma   90.00
#
_symmetry.space_group_name_H-M   'P 1'
#
loop_
_entity.id
_entity.type
_entity.pdbx_description
1 polymer ?
#
loop_
_entity_poly.entity_id
_entity_poly.type
_entity_poly.pdbx_seq_one_letter_code
_entity_poly.pdbx_strand_id
1 'polypeptide(L)'
;MRTRIFTSLVLSTCLLVSINMPAQACEEGWFGPECRYKCRCQGSCNHEGECQDKCEIGWFGYRCQYRIAEYNALTEDADITSILTDNDDATCINIETETIQVQLHNFYYNPWIRLFTLKPELIYNLKISLFGGNSVPLTKHSKERFLLKDNFVDIHISIENKYITSILLEGGAIRRLCSLWVIIGQNVAIKQKVYYGNSDIDERNIILQQYPQATDGLLECSTSDTRIAGTTWELVMNPSFLMKTYYFYVNDTIGGYRNITIKKFNNFAQWIESSLIVGTKSATVYGVSDESSEPIGALTFSLTSWSTNKTLTLLLCEVEAFTECREGTWGVHCRNKCHESCPDSCRFDDGLCSNTCFGYSDPLRCTNACTAGLYGINCSSRCSDQCLNPTCDAITGHCIRCREGFQGLFCEQVIKKSDGFSEQTIIAITVSLASAALIALVIFLIALKATGKLCFEHKENIRNLPEPSVIPKCEDPYDYIEKPEDEMYSKIDEIEIQNYSNAYALPVIFSQEGHTNELNTNENRNDVQYEKPISPF
;
A
#
# COMPACT_ATOMS: atom_id res chain seq x y z
N MET A 1 42.68 -87.94 -9.79
CA MET A 1 41.96 -87.56 -11.02
C MET A 1 41.64 -86.08 -10.92
N ARG A 2 42.05 -85.28 -11.92
CA ARG A 2 41.90 -83.82 -11.98
C ARG A 2 40.44 -83.39 -12.02
N THR A 3 40.02 -82.40 -11.24
CA THR A 3 39.08 -81.37 -11.73
C THR A 3 39.18 -80.08 -10.94
N ARG A 4 39.19 -78.96 -11.67
CA ARG A 4 39.52 -77.60 -11.24
C ARG A 4 38.34 -76.92 -10.54
N ILE A 5 38.62 -76.17 -9.49
CA ILE A 5 37.70 -75.20 -8.87
C ILE A 5 37.71 -73.95 -9.76
N PHE A 6 36.60 -73.66 -10.43
CA PHE A 6 36.36 -72.39 -11.11
C PHE A 6 35.41 -71.56 -10.24
N THR A 7 35.94 -70.52 -9.62
CA THR A 7 35.17 -69.40 -9.05
C THR A 7 34.67 -68.53 -10.21
N SER A 8 33.35 -68.43 -10.40
CA SER A 8 32.75 -67.46 -11.32
C SER A 8 31.95 -66.45 -10.52
N LEU A 9 32.53 -65.27 -10.34
CA LEU A 9 31.90 -64.08 -9.80
C LEU A 9 31.09 -63.44 -10.95
N VAL A 10 29.77 -63.54 -10.93
CA VAL A 10 28.90 -62.84 -11.90
C VAL A 10 28.65 -61.43 -11.36
N LEU A 11 29.43 -60.47 -11.85
CA LEU A 11 29.19 -59.05 -11.61
C LEU A 11 28.07 -58.60 -12.57
N SER A 12 26.83 -58.52 -12.07
CA SER A 12 25.73 -57.92 -12.83
C SER A 12 25.87 -56.40 -12.78
N THR A 13 26.49 -55.82 -13.81
CA THR A 13 26.48 -54.36 -14.02
C THR A 13 25.09 -53.95 -14.50
N CYS A 14 24.28 -53.44 -13.58
CA CYS A 14 23.03 -52.78 -13.89
C CYS A 14 23.36 -51.44 -14.55
N LEU A 15 23.38 -51.40 -15.89
CA LEU A 15 23.40 -50.16 -16.65
C LEU A 15 22.05 -49.47 -16.45
N LEU A 16 22.01 -48.52 -15.51
CA LEU A 16 20.94 -47.52 -15.43
C LEU A 16 21.05 -46.66 -16.70
N VAL A 17 20.37 -47.06 -17.76
CA VAL A 17 20.06 -46.16 -18.87
C VAL A 17 19.03 -45.19 -18.31
N SER A 18 19.49 -44.02 -17.86
CA SER A 18 18.63 -42.87 -17.66
C SER A 18 18.06 -42.51 -19.03
N ILE A 19 16.85 -42.96 -19.30
CA ILE A 19 16.06 -42.46 -20.42
C ILE A 19 15.76 -41.01 -20.05
N ASN A 20 16.60 -40.08 -20.50
CA ASN A 20 16.24 -38.67 -20.56
C ASN A 20 15.11 -38.57 -21.58
N MET A 21 13.87 -38.77 -21.13
CA MET A 21 12.71 -38.26 -21.85
C MET A 21 12.95 -36.75 -21.99
N PRO A 22 12.95 -36.18 -23.20
CA PRO A 22 12.98 -34.74 -23.33
C PRO A 22 11.79 -34.20 -22.55
N ALA A 23 12.03 -33.24 -21.65
CA ALA A 23 10.96 -32.53 -20.99
C ALA A 23 10.01 -32.03 -22.09
N GLN A 24 8.74 -32.44 -22.03
CA GLN A 24 7.71 -31.99 -22.97
C GLN A 24 7.78 -30.46 -23.00
N ALA A 25 8.06 -29.88 -24.17
CA ALA A 25 8.03 -28.44 -24.34
C ALA A 25 6.62 -27.94 -24.00
N CYS A 26 6.55 -26.88 -23.22
CA CYS A 26 5.27 -26.30 -22.84
C CYS A 26 4.55 -25.71 -24.06
N GLU A 27 3.22 -25.70 -23.98
CA GLU A 27 2.40 -24.92 -24.89
C GLU A 27 2.82 -23.44 -24.84
N GLU A 28 2.61 -22.71 -25.93
CA GLU A 28 2.95 -21.29 -26.02
C GLU A 28 2.29 -20.50 -24.87
N GLY A 29 3.06 -19.62 -24.25
CA GLY A 29 2.61 -18.85 -23.09
C GLY A 29 2.70 -19.57 -21.74
N TRP A 30 3.34 -20.76 -21.68
CA TRP A 30 3.52 -21.51 -20.43
C TRP A 30 4.98 -21.94 -20.23
N PHE A 31 5.40 -22.03 -18.96
CA PHE A 31 6.76 -22.43 -18.61
C PHE A 31 6.86 -23.20 -17.29
N GLY A 32 8.04 -23.71 -17.01
CA GLY A 32 8.38 -24.39 -15.76
C GLY A 32 7.83 -25.83 -15.64
N PRO A 33 7.99 -26.45 -14.46
CA PRO A 33 7.60 -27.84 -14.24
C PRO A 33 6.11 -28.04 -14.48
N GLU A 34 5.75 -29.09 -15.23
CA GLU A 34 4.36 -29.41 -15.61
C GLU A 34 3.64 -28.28 -16.37
N CYS A 35 4.38 -27.30 -16.91
CA CYS A 35 3.84 -26.18 -17.68
C CYS A 35 2.76 -25.39 -16.95
N ARG A 36 2.95 -25.22 -15.64
CA ARG A 36 1.96 -24.65 -14.72
C ARG A 36 2.12 -23.16 -14.44
N TYR A 37 3.15 -22.52 -14.98
CA TYR A 37 3.38 -21.09 -14.83
C TYR A 37 3.04 -20.37 -16.12
N LYS A 38 2.22 -19.33 -16.01
CA LYS A 38 1.80 -18.52 -17.16
C LYS A 38 2.87 -17.48 -17.45
N CYS A 39 3.27 -17.39 -18.72
CA CYS A 39 4.11 -16.34 -19.23
C CYS A 39 3.39 -14.99 -19.09
N ARG A 40 4.07 -14.00 -18.51
CA ARG A 40 3.54 -12.64 -18.29
C ARG A 40 4.50 -11.59 -18.82
N CYS A 41 5.14 -11.88 -19.94
CA CYS A 41 6.02 -10.97 -20.64
C CYS A 41 5.19 -10.19 -21.67
N GLN A 42 5.57 -8.95 -21.99
CA GLN A 42 4.94 -8.22 -23.09
C GLN A 42 5.14 -8.94 -24.44
N GLY A 43 6.28 -9.62 -24.60
CA GLY A 43 6.57 -10.53 -25.69
C GLY A 43 6.43 -12.00 -25.27
N SER A 44 7.36 -12.83 -25.72
CA SER A 44 7.45 -14.25 -25.31
C SER A 44 8.45 -14.45 -24.17
N CYS A 45 8.31 -15.56 -23.44
CA CYS A 45 9.34 -16.04 -22.51
C CYS A 45 10.00 -17.31 -23.02
N ASN A 46 11.21 -17.57 -22.54
CA ASN A 46 11.87 -18.86 -22.72
C ASN A 46 11.22 -19.96 -21.85
N HIS A 47 11.72 -21.19 -21.95
CA HIS A 47 11.21 -22.34 -21.17
C HIS A 47 11.40 -22.21 -19.66
N GLU A 48 12.29 -21.34 -19.21
CA GLU A 48 12.42 -20.94 -17.82
C GLU A 48 11.40 -19.87 -17.40
N GLY A 49 10.77 -19.16 -18.33
CA GLY A 49 9.87 -18.03 -18.04
C GLY A 49 10.58 -16.68 -17.98
N GLU A 50 11.82 -16.58 -18.44
CA GLU A 50 12.53 -15.30 -18.52
C GLU A 50 12.03 -14.49 -19.71
N CYS A 51 11.75 -13.23 -19.46
CA CYS A 51 11.36 -12.27 -20.49
C CYS A 51 12.60 -11.68 -21.15
N GLN A 52 12.58 -11.59 -22.48
CA GLN A 52 13.54 -10.76 -23.22
C GLN A 52 13.23 -9.26 -23.05
N ASP A 53 11.94 -8.96 -22.87
CA ASP A 53 11.39 -7.61 -22.67
C ASP A 53 10.90 -7.40 -21.21
N LYS A 54 10.06 -6.39 -20.99
CA LYS A 54 9.42 -6.12 -19.70
C LYS A 54 8.24 -7.07 -19.43
N CYS A 55 7.81 -7.11 -18.18
CA CYS A 55 6.58 -7.75 -17.78
C CYS A 55 5.34 -7.06 -18.38
N GLU A 56 4.27 -7.82 -18.58
CA GLU A 56 2.93 -7.30 -18.84
C GLU A 56 2.56 -6.25 -17.78
N ILE A 57 1.78 -5.24 -18.16
CA ILE A 57 1.28 -4.21 -17.22
C ILE A 57 0.52 -4.92 -16.08
N GLY A 58 0.82 -4.53 -14.85
CA GLY A 58 0.26 -5.16 -13.65
C GLY A 58 1.03 -6.38 -13.13
N TRP A 59 2.15 -6.76 -13.78
CA TRP A 59 3.01 -7.87 -13.36
C TRP A 59 4.47 -7.43 -13.18
N PHE A 60 5.17 -8.04 -12.23
CA PHE A 60 6.60 -7.79 -12.01
C PHE A 60 7.32 -8.95 -11.30
N GLY A 61 8.60 -8.74 -11.00
CA GLY A 61 9.42 -9.62 -10.16
C GLY A 61 9.94 -10.84 -10.91
N TYR A 62 10.41 -11.86 -10.16
CA TYR A 62 10.99 -13.06 -10.76
C TYR A 62 10.07 -13.67 -11.82
N ARG A 63 10.48 -13.61 -13.09
CA ARG A 63 9.73 -14.17 -14.23
C ARG A 63 8.29 -13.62 -14.33
N CYS A 64 8.07 -12.38 -13.89
CA CYS A 64 6.79 -11.67 -13.96
C CYS A 64 5.63 -12.36 -13.24
N GLN A 65 5.90 -13.05 -12.12
CA GLN A 65 4.89 -13.85 -11.41
C GLN A 65 4.19 -13.12 -10.26
N TYR A 66 4.63 -11.91 -9.89
CA TYR A 66 3.94 -11.11 -8.88
C TYR A 66 2.95 -10.15 -9.52
N ARG A 67 1.75 -10.08 -8.93
CA ARG A 67 0.70 -9.17 -9.37
C ARG A 67 0.71 -7.87 -8.56
N ILE A 68 0.54 -6.76 -9.28
CA ILE A 68 0.41 -5.41 -8.75
C ILE A 68 -1.09 -5.08 -8.67
N ALA A 69 -1.52 -4.50 -7.55
CA ALA A 69 -2.85 -3.97 -7.37
C ALA A 69 -3.04 -2.68 -8.19
N GLU A 70 -4.23 -2.51 -8.74
CA GLU A 70 -4.63 -1.24 -9.35
C GLU A 70 -5.02 -0.20 -8.29
N TYR A 71 -4.64 1.05 -8.54
CA TYR A 71 -4.87 2.16 -7.64
C TYR A 71 -4.81 3.50 -8.39
N ASN A 72 -5.33 4.56 -7.76
CA ASN A 72 -5.06 5.95 -8.12
C ASN A 72 -4.12 6.59 -7.09
N ALA A 73 -3.09 7.30 -7.53
CA ALA A 73 -2.20 8.08 -6.68
C ALA A 73 -2.48 9.57 -6.86
N LEU A 74 -2.96 10.18 -5.79
CA LEU A 74 -3.44 11.56 -5.75
C LEU A 74 -2.55 12.40 -4.84
N THR A 75 -2.30 13.64 -5.25
CA THR A 75 -1.73 14.71 -4.42
C THR A 75 -2.80 15.80 -4.24
N GLU A 76 -2.49 16.85 -3.47
CA GLU A 76 -3.40 17.99 -3.34
C GLU A 76 -3.71 18.65 -4.70
N ASP A 77 -2.73 18.67 -5.61
CA ASP A 77 -2.81 19.45 -6.85
C ASP A 77 -2.97 18.61 -8.13
N ALA A 78 -2.72 17.31 -8.07
CA ALA A 78 -2.66 16.46 -9.27
C ALA A 78 -2.92 14.96 -9.00
N ASP A 79 -3.48 14.31 -10.01
CA ASP A 79 -3.42 12.85 -10.19
C ASP A 79 -2.09 12.50 -10.87
N ILE A 80 -1.27 11.71 -10.19
CA ILE A 80 0.07 11.29 -10.62
C ILE A 80 0.14 9.79 -10.94
N THR A 81 -1.02 9.12 -11.03
CA THR A 81 -1.13 7.66 -11.20
C THR A 81 -0.37 7.17 -12.42
N SER A 82 -0.55 7.84 -13.57
CA SER A 82 0.02 7.41 -14.84
C SER A 82 1.55 7.41 -14.83
N ILE A 83 2.17 8.38 -14.14
CA ILE A 83 3.64 8.46 -14.03
C ILE A 83 4.18 7.33 -13.16
N LEU A 84 3.50 7.03 -12.05
CA LEU A 84 3.97 6.01 -11.10
C LEU A 84 3.73 4.57 -11.54
N THR A 85 2.97 4.37 -12.62
CA THR A 85 2.52 3.06 -13.12
C THR A 85 2.87 2.82 -14.59
N ASP A 86 3.70 3.68 -15.21
CA ASP A 86 4.09 3.58 -16.63
C ASP A 86 5.07 2.44 -16.94
N ASN A 87 5.49 1.68 -15.93
CA ASN A 87 6.48 0.61 -16.02
C ASN A 87 7.86 1.11 -16.48
N ASP A 88 8.22 2.37 -16.19
CA ASP A 88 9.52 2.98 -16.47
C ASP A 88 10.12 3.69 -15.24
N ASP A 89 11.13 3.06 -14.64
CA ASP A 89 11.84 3.61 -13.47
C ASP A 89 12.62 4.91 -13.79
N ALA A 90 12.75 5.31 -15.06
CA ALA A 90 13.36 6.58 -15.46
C ALA A 90 12.39 7.78 -15.43
N THR A 91 11.08 7.55 -15.47
CA THR A 91 10.08 8.61 -15.43
C THR A 91 9.70 8.90 -13.98
N CYS A 92 10.08 10.08 -13.46
CA CYS A 92 9.87 10.41 -12.06
C CYS A 92 8.96 11.62 -11.89
N ILE A 93 8.11 11.58 -10.87
CA ILE A 93 7.37 12.76 -10.44
C ILE A 93 8.33 13.82 -9.90
N ASN A 94 7.88 15.07 -9.93
CA ASN A 94 8.56 16.18 -9.30
C ASN A 94 7.52 17.05 -8.62
N ILE A 95 7.21 16.70 -7.37
CA ILE A 95 6.18 17.37 -6.57
C ILE A 95 6.83 18.17 -5.43
N GLU A 96 6.22 19.29 -5.08
CA GLU A 96 6.64 20.10 -3.92
C GLU A 96 6.07 19.54 -2.62
N THR A 97 4.87 18.96 -2.69
CA THR A 97 4.18 18.30 -1.58
C THR A 97 4.98 17.09 -1.09
N GLU A 98 4.83 16.79 0.20
CA GLU A 98 5.43 15.61 0.83
C GLU A 98 4.36 14.56 1.14
N THR A 99 3.25 14.55 0.37
CA THR A 99 2.13 13.63 0.59
C THR A 99 1.62 13.03 -0.72
N ILE A 100 1.40 11.71 -0.71
CA ILE A 100 0.70 10.99 -1.79
C ILE A 100 -0.37 10.10 -1.16
N GLN A 101 -1.62 10.29 -1.57
CA GLN A 101 -2.75 9.44 -1.21
C GLN A 101 -2.96 8.39 -2.30
N VAL A 102 -2.74 7.13 -1.96
CA VAL A 102 -2.96 5.98 -2.83
C VAL A 102 -4.33 5.40 -2.51
N GLN A 103 -5.27 5.52 -3.45
CA GLN A 103 -6.62 4.96 -3.36
C GLN A 103 -6.68 3.66 -4.16
N LEU A 104 -6.88 2.54 -3.47
CA LEU A 104 -6.90 1.22 -4.09
C LEU A 104 -8.25 0.99 -4.77
N HIS A 105 -8.25 0.39 -5.96
CA HIS A 105 -9.50 0.04 -6.66
C HIS A 105 -10.27 -1.09 -5.98
N ASN A 106 -9.56 -1.89 -5.19
CA ASN A 106 -10.10 -2.98 -4.40
C ASN A 106 -9.56 -2.91 -2.97
N PHE A 107 -10.15 -3.70 -2.08
CA PHE A 107 -9.59 -3.88 -0.74
C PHE A 107 -8.57 -5.00 -0.74
N TYR A 108 -7.49 -4.84 0.03
CA TYR A 108 -6.41 -5.83 0.11
C TYR A 108 -6.00 -6.06 1.56
N TYR A 109 -5.56 -7.28 1.87
CA TYR A 109 -5.09 -7.66 3.20
C TYR A 109 -3.59 -7.87 3.17
N ASN A 110 -2.86 -7.20 4.07
CA ASN A 110 -1.41 -7.30 4.19
C ASN A 110 -0.62 -7.23 2.86
N PRO A 111 -0.93 -6.31 1.92
CA PRO A 111 -0.06 -6.10 0.77
C PRO A 111 1.25 -5.47 1.22
N TRP A 112 2.32 -5.69 0.46
CA TRP A 112 3.57 -4.93 0.63
C TRP A 112 3.72 -3.91 -0.49
N ILE A 113 4.60 -2.94 -0.30
CA ILE A 113 4.80 -1.83 -1.23
C ILE A 113 6.21 -1.88 -1.77
N ARG A 114 6.40 -1.63 -3.07
CA ARG A 114 7.70 -1.34 -3.67
C ARG A 114 7.71 0.07 -4.20
N LEU A 115 8.76 0.80 -3.86
CA LEU A 115 9.03 2.14 -4.35
C LEU A 115 10.32 2.12 -5.18
N PHE A 116 10.35 2.87 -6.27
CA PHE A 116 11.60 3.31 -6.89
C PHE A 116 11.70 4.83 -6.74
N THR A 117 12.73 5.32 -6.07
CA THR A 117 12.93 6.76 -5.83
C THR A 117 14.36 7.18 -6.15
N LEU A 118 14.51 8.39 -6.68
CA LEU A 118 15.83 9.03 -6.83
C LEU A 118 16.37 9.62 -5.51
N LYS A 119 15.62 9.45 -4.41
CA LYS A 119 15.94 9.93 -3.06
C LYS A 119 15.89 8.80 -2.01
N PRO A 120 16.57 7.65 -2.23
CA PRO A 120 16.53 6.52 -1.30
C PRO A 120 17.13 6.86 0.08
N GLU A 121 18.02 7.86 0.14
CA GLU A 121 18.62 8.35 1.38
C GLU A 121 17.60 8.99 2.33
N LEU A 122 16.43 9.42 1.84
CA LEU A 122 15.40 10.06 2.64
C LEU A 122 14.40 9.05 3.22
N ILE A 123 14.50 7.76 2.93
CA ILE A 123 13.51 6.75 3.35
C ILE A 123 13.35 6.65 4.86
N TYR A 124 14.36 7.03 5.65
CA TYR A 124 14.27 7.06 7.11
C TYR A 124 13.15 7.96 7.66
N ASN A 125 12.66 8.93 6.87
CA ASN A 125 11.57 9.83 7.24
C ASN A 125 10.23 9.48 6.58
N LEU A 126 10.17 8.41 5.79
CA LEU A 126 8.94 7.98 5.13
C LEU A 126 7.96 7.46 6.17
N LYS A 127 6.89 8.21 6.40
CA LYS A 127 5.75 7.80 7.20
C LYS A 127 4.69 7.21 6.29
N ILE A 128 4.12 6.09 6.72
CA ILE A 128 3.07 5.38 5.97
C ILE A 128 1.87 5.25 6.90
N SER A 129 0.70 5.67 6.44
CA SER A 129 -0.55 5.46 7.17
C SER A 129 -1.48 4.60 6.34
N LEU A 130 -2.07 3.57 6.95
CA LEU A 130 -2.99 2.65 6.29
C LEU A 130 -4.42 2.94 6.73
N PHE A 131 -5.36 2.85 5.80
CA PHE A 131 -6.77 3.09 6.09
C PHE A 131 -7.63 1.95 5.53
N GLY A 132 -8.59 1.51 6.32
CA GLY A 132 -9.61 0.55 5.90
C GLY A 132 -10.87 1.25 5.38
N GLY A 133 -11.96 0.48 5.30
CA GLY A 133 -13.26 1.00 4.83
C GLY A 133 -13.71 2.27 5.56
N ASN A 134 -14.31 3.20 4.83
CA ASN A 134 -14.70 4.53 5.31
C ASN A 134 -13.53 5.39 5.83
N SER A 135 -12.32 5.19 5.29
CA SER A 135 -11.11 5.95 5.65
C SER A 135 -10.74 5.84 7.14
N VAL A 136 -11.09 4.73 7.79
CA VAL A 136 -10.75 4.49 9.19
C VAL A 136 -9.25 4.15 9.28
N PRO A 137 -8.46 4.91 10.07
CA PRO A 137 -7.04 4.64 10.23
C PRO A 137 -6.82 3.28 10.91
N LEU A 138 -5.83 2.52 10.42
CA LEU A 138 -5.49 1.21 10.91
C LEU A 138 -4.20 1.25 11.74
N THR A 139 -4.18 0.49 12.83
CA THR A 139 -2.99 0.28 13.64
C THR A 139 -2.16 -0.85 13.05
N LYS A 140 -0.84 -0.63 12.95
CA LYS A 140 0.11 -1.64 12.49
C LYS A 140 0.41 -2.62 13.62
N HIS A 141 0.53 -3.90 13.30
CA HIS A 141 0.87 -4.95 14.26
C HIS A 141 2.38 -4.97 14.58
N SER A 142 3.22 -4.60 13.61
CA SER A 142 4.66 -4.52 13.76
C SER A 142 5.24 -3.25 13.15
N LYS A 143 6.49 -2.95 13.50
CA LYS A 143 7.28 -1.94 12.77
C LYS A 143 7.41 -2.36 11.30
N GLU A 144 7.42 -1.37 10.41
CA GLU A 144 7.64 -1.58 8.99
C GLU A 144 9.05 -2.07 8.76
N ARG A 145 9.16 -3.04 7.86
CA ARG A 145 10.45 -3.55 7.43
C ARG A 145 10.76 -2.99 6.06
N PHE A 146 11.88 -2.27 5.98
CA PHE A 146 12.40 -1.69 4.75
C PHE A 146 13.55 -2.55 4.22
N LEU A 147 13.47 -2.99 2.97
CA LEU A 147 14.58 -3.59 2.24
C LEU A 147 14.98 -2.65 1.10
N LEU A 148 16.08 -1.92 1.31
CA LEU A 148 16.62 -1.00 0.33
C LEU A 148 17.73 -1.68 -0.47
N LYS A 149 17.52 -1.82 -1.77
CA LYS A 149 18.51 -2.29 -2.73
C LYS A 149 18.59 -1.31 -3.89
N ASP A 150 19.75 -0.68 -4.04
CA ASP A 150 19.98 0.39 -5.02
C ASP A 150 18.95 1.53 -4.81
N ASN A 151 18.04 1.76 -5.75
CA ASN A 151 16.95 2.75 -5.62
C ASN A 151 15.58 2.13 -5.30
N PHE A 152 15.51 0.80 -5.20
CA PHE A 152 14.28 0.08 -4.85
C PHE A 152 14.15 -0.06 -3.34
N VAL A 153 12.97 0.28 -2.83
CA VAL A 153 12.60 0.15 -1.43
C VAL A 153 11.39 -0.77 -1.33
N ASP A 154 11.58 -1.94 -0.74
CA ASP A 154 10.47 -2.84 -0.43
C ASP A 154 10.04 -2.60 1.01
N ILE A 155 8.75 -2.45 1.22
CA ILE A 155 8.15 -2.08 2.49
C ILE A 155 7.10 -3.11 2.86
N HIS A 156 7.43 -3.92 3.86
CA HIS A 156 6.51 -4.91 4.40
C HIS A 156 5.80 -4.31 5.61
N ILE A 157 4.47 -4.33 5.55
CA ILE A 157 3.59 -3.79 6.59
C ILE A 157 2.66 -4.91 7.02
N SER A 158 2.66 -5.20 8.32
CA SER A 158 1.78 -6.19 8.94
C SER A 158 0.65 -5.47 9.67
N ILE A 159 -0.59 -5.79 9.29
CA ILE A 159 -1.84 -5.38 9.93
C ILE A 159 -2.64 -6.62 10.34
N GLU A 160 -3.26 -6.58 11.50
CA GLU A 160 -3.95 -7.74 12.06
C GLU A 160 -5.41 -7.79 11.60
N ASN A 161 -5.78 -8.78 10.78
CA ASN A 161 -7.17 -9.08 10.39
C ASN A 161 -7.99 -7.88 9.88
N LYS A 162 -7.34 -6.94 9.17
CA LYS A 162 -7.96 -5.77 8.56
C LYS A 162 -7.58 -5.69 7.09
N TYR A 163 -8.48 -5.17 6.28
CA TYR A 163 -8.19 -4.80 4.89
C TYR A 163 -7.87 -3.31 4.80
N ILE A 164 -7.05 -2.96 3.82
CA ILE A 164 -6.77 -1.60 3.42
C ILE A 164 -7.56 -1.24 2.16
N THR A 165 -8.02 0.00 2.09
CA THR A 165 -8.60 0.61 0.89
C THR A 165 -7.79 1.82 0.43
N SER A 166 -6.95 2.39 1.30
CA SER A 166 -6.03 3.45 0.91
C SER A 166 -4.77 3.48 1.78
N ILE A 167 -3.72 4.08 1.22
CA ILE A 167 -2.41 4.27 1.83
C ILE A 167 -2.06 5.75 1.70
N LEU A 168 -1.61 6.38 2.78
CA LEU A 168 -1.03 7.71 2.76
C LEU A 168 0.48 7.59 2.96
N LEU A 169 1.24 8.07 1.98
CA LEU A 169 2.69 8.17 2.04
C LEU A 169 3.06 9.62 2.36
N GLU A 170 3.89 9.83 3.39
CA GLU A 170 4.33 11.16 3.82
C GLU A 170 5.85 11.20 3.98
N GLY A 171 6.52 12.21 3.40
CA GLY A 171 7.95 12.47 3.62
C GLY A 171 8.73 12.87 2.38
N GLY A 172 10.01 13.18 2.56
CA GLY A 172 10.86 13.70 1.48
C GLY A 172 11.19 12.66 0.39
N ALA A 173 11.19 11.38 0.75
CA ALA A 173 11.56 10.29 -0.17
C ALA A 173 10.59 10.15 -1.37
N ILE A 174 9.35 10.63 -1.25
CA ILE A 174 8.34 10.51 -2.31
C ILE A 174 8.36 11.66 -3.32
N ARG A 175 9.08 12.76 -3.07
CA ARG A 175 9.12 13.93 -4.00
C ARG A 175 9.65 13.60 -5.40
N ARG A 176 10.45 12.53 -5.51
CA ARG A 176 11.11 12.05 -6.73
C ARG A 176 10.86 10.56 -6.95
N LEU A 177 9.63 10.12 -6.67
CA LEU A 177 9.19 8.75 -6.90
C LEU A 177 8.98 8.51 -8.40
N CYS A 178 9.49 7.40 -8.91
CA CYS A 178 9.38 7.02 -10.32
C CYS A 178 8.46 5.83 -10.52
N SER A 179 8.43 4.92 -9.55
CA SER A 179 7.49 3.80 -9.55
C SER A 179 6.96 3.52 -8.15
N LEU A 180 5.68 3.18 -8.08
CA LEU A 180 4.99 2.77 -6.86
C LEU A 180 4.19 1.51 -7.17
N TRP A 181 4.50 0.40 -6.52
CA TRP A 181 3.77 -0.85 -6.70
C TRP A 181 3.17 -1.24 -5.36
N VAL A 182 1.89 -1.64 -5.38
CA VAL A 182 1.21 -2.29 -4.25
C VAL A 182 1.07 -3.75 -4.63
N ILE A 183 1.73 -4.64 -3.90
CA ILE A 183 1.91 -6.03 -4.30
C ILE A 183 0.94 -6.92 -3.53
N ILE A 184 0.21 -7.76 -4.25
CA ILE A 184 -0.79 -8.66 -3.67
C ILE A 184 -0.35 -10.12 -3.61
N GLY A 185 0.76 -10.46 -4.28
CA GLY A 185 1.38 -11.78 -4.24
C GLY A 185 1.45 -12.48 -5.61
N GLN A 186 1.73 -13.78 -5.58
CA GLN A 186 1.77 -14.66 -6.76
C GLN A 186 0.49 -15.48 -6.85
N ASN A 187 -0.14 -15.54 -8.03
CA ASN A 187 -1.31 -16.40 -8.24
C ASN A 187 -0.87 -17.87 -8.36
N VAL A 188 -1.17 -18.67 -7.34
CA VAL A 188 -0.80 -20.10 -7.26
C VAL A 188 -1.93 -21.05 -7.63
N ALA A 189 -3.13 -20.55 -7.91
CA ALA A 189 -4.27 -21.37 -8.32
C ALA A 189 -4.18 -21.83 -9.77
N ILE A 190 -3.42 -21.12 -10.62
CA ILE A 190 -3.30 -21.43 -12.04
C ILE A 190 -2.88 -22.90 -12.26
N LYS A 191 -3.62 -23.59 -13.13
CA LYS A 191 -3.48 -25.02 -13.49
C LYS A 191 -3.48 -25.99 -12.29
N GLN A 192 -3.96 -25.55 -11.13
CA GLN A 192 -4.22 -26.47 -10.01
C GLN A 192 -5.47 -27.30 -10.29
N LYS A 193 -5.71 -28.33 -9.47
CA LYS A 193 -6.86 -29.21 -9.68
C LYS A 193 -8.07 -28.65 -8.95
N VAL A 194 -9.14 -28.39 -9.70
CA VAL A 194 -10.44 -28.03 -9.13
C VAL A 194 -11.43 -29.16 -9.34
N TYR A 195 -12.19 -29.47 -8.29
CA TYR A 195 -13.25 -30.47 -8.29
C TYR A 195 -14.56 -29.83 -7.85
N TYR A 196 -15.70 -30.42 -8.23
CA TYR A 196 -17.02 -29.96 -7.79
C TYR A 196 -17.93 -31.10 -7.39
N GLY A 197 -18.89 -30.79 -6.51
CA GLY A 197 -19.90 -31.72 -6.01
C GLY A 197 -21.19 -31.06 -5.54
N ASN A 198 -22.14 -31.90 -5.14
CA ASN A 198 -23.49 -31.52 -4.67
C ASN A 198 -23.74 -31.85 -3.19
N SER A 199 -22.70 -32.21 -2.44
CA SER A 199 -22.75 -32.56 -1.02
C SER A 199 -21.70 -31.75 -0.26
N ASP A 200 -21.94 -31.48 1.03
CA ASP A 200 -20.93 -30.90 1.92
C ASP A 200 -19.66 -31.77 1.90
N ILE A 201 -18.56 -31.17 1.47
CA ILE A 201 -17.24 -31.81 1.47
C ILE A 201 -16.66 -31.55 2.87
N ASP A 202 -16.83 -32.52 3.77
CA ASP A 202 -16.23 -32.49 5.11
C ASP A 202 -14.87 -33.23 5.15
N GLU A 203 -14.57 -34.07 4.15
CA GLU A 203 -13.29 -34.77 3.94
C GLU A 203 -12.96 -34.85 2.43
N ARG A 204 -11.67 -34.90 2.05
CA ARG A 204 -11.24 -34.97 0.63
C ARG A 204 -11.95 -36.13 -0.10
N ASN A 205 -12.79 -35.80 -1.06
CA ASN A 205 -13.54 -36.80 -1.84
C ASN A 205 -12.91 -36.98 -3.23
N ILE A 206 -12.12 -38.04 -3.37
CA ILE A 206 -11.39 -38.42 -4.59
C ILE A 206 -12.29 -38.86 -5.77
N ILE A 207 -13.62 -38.85 -5.60
CA ILE A 207 -14.62 -39.27 -6.61
C ILE A 207 -15.23 -38.06 -7.34
N LEU A 208 -14.91 -36.83 -6.93
CA LEU A 208 -15.46 -35.62 -7.52
C LEU A 208 -14.96 -35.41 -8.97
N GLN A 209 -15.82 -34.83 -9.80
CA GLN A 209 -15.48 -34.51 -11.18
C GLN A 209 -14.53 -33.31 -11.21
N GLN A 210 -13.46 -33.41 -11.99
CA GLN A 210 -12.50 -32.32 -12.16
C GLN A 210 -13.03 -31.31 -13.17
N TYR A 211 -12.78 -30.02 -12.93
CA TYR A 211 -13.11 -28.92 -13.82
C TYR A 211 -11.90 -27.98 -13.99
N PRO A 212 -10.97 -28.29 -14.91
CA PRO A 212 -9.72 -27.53 -15.09
C PRO A 212 -9.90 -26.06 -15.48
N GLN A 213 -11.00 -25.71 -16.13
CA GLN A 213 -11.30 -24.37 -16.63
C GLN A 213 -11.37 -23.33 -15.50
N ALA A 214 -11.74 -23.73 -14.27
CA ALA A 214 -11.74 -22.83 -13.13
C ALA A 214 -10.34 -22.35 -12.66
N THR A 215 -9.28 -22.72 -13.37
CA THR A 215 -7.88 -22.32 -13.09
C THR A 215 -7.07 -22.13 -14.36
N ASP A 216 -7.72 -21.89 -15.49
CA ASP A 216 -7.03 -21.72 -16.79
C ASP A 216 -6.53 -20.29 -17.01
N GLY A 217 -6.91 -19.37 -16.12
CA GLY A 217 -6.55 -17.96 -16.16
C GLY A 217 -7.47 -17.10 -17.03
N LEU A 218 -8.67 -17.59 -17.37
CA LEU A 218 -9.75 -16.82 -18.00
C LEU A 218 -10.82 -16.49 -16.95
N LEU A 219 -11.06 -15.21 -16.69
CA LEU A 219 -11.94 -14.78 -15.59
C LEU A 219 -13.44 -15.06 -15.83
N GLU A 220 -13.84 -15.24 -17.09
CA GLU A 220 -15.24 -15.37 -17.49
C GLU A 220 -15.67 -16.82 -17.65
N CYS A 221 -16.90 -17.12 -17.24
CA CYS A 221 -17.48 -18.43 -17.44
C CYS A 221 -17.69 -18.71 -18.92
N SER A 222 -17.27 -19.90 -19.37
CA SER A 222 -17.66 -20.39 -20.69
C SER A 222 -19.17 -20.53 -20.80
N THR A 223 -19.76 -19.90 -21.82
CA THR A 223 -21.21 -19.99 -22.09
C THR A 223 -21.65 -21.40 -22.51
N SER A 224 -20.72 -22.29 -22.88
CA SER A 224 -21.02 -23.69 -23.22
C SER A 224 -21.22 -24.59 -22.00
N ASP A 225 -20.74 -24.20 -20.82
CA ASP A 225 -20.56 -25.10 -19.67
C ASP A 225 -21.79 -25.17 -18.74
N THR A 226 -22.97 -25.04 -19.34
CA THR A 226 -24.29 -25.00 -18.67
C THR A 226 -24.64 -26.24 -17.82
N ARG A 227 -23.87 -27.33 -17.91
CA ARG A 227 -24.10 -28.58 -17.17
C ARG A 227 -23.12 -28.82 -16.02
N ILE A 228 -22.14 -27.94 -15.83
CA ILE A 228 -21.04 -28.13 -14.87
C ILE A 228 -21.26 -27.20 -13.67
N ALA A 229 -22.39 -27.35 -13.00
CA ALA A 229 -22.75 -26.54 -11.85
C ALA A 229 -22.70 -27.41 -10.57
N GLY A 230 -22.06 -26.88 -9.53
CA GLY A 230 -21.86 -27.54 -8.25
C GLY A 230 -22.30 -26.66 -7.09
N THR A 231 -22.63 -27.27 -5.95
CA THR A 231 -22.90 -26.54 -4.70
C THR A 231 -21.64 -26.33 -3.86
N THR A 232 -20.60 -27.11 -4.12
CA THR A 232 -19.32 -27.02 -3.42
C THR A 232 -18.20 -27.30 -4.41
N TRP A 233 -17.19 -26.45 -4.36
CA TRP A 233 -16.00 -26.52 -5.22
C TRP A 233 -14.77 -26.72 -4.34
N GLU A 234 -13.89 -27.63 -4.72
CA GLU A 234 -12.65 -27.93 -4.00
C GLU A 234 -11.45 -27.61 -4.89
N LEU A 235 -10.62 -26.67 -4.47
CA LEU A 235 -9.32 -26.36 -5.07
C LEU A 235 -8.24 -27.13 -4.31
N VAL A 236 -7.51 -27.99 -5.01
CA VAL A 236 -6.37 -28.76 -4.47
C VAL A 236 -5.07 -28.18 -5.00
N MET A 237 -4.22 -27.73 -4.09
CA MET A 237 -2.94 -27.12 -4.37
C MET A 237 -1.79 -28.12 -4.18
N ASN A 238 -0.91 -28.21 -5.17
CA ASN A 238 0.34 -28.95 -5.04
C ASN A 238 1.51 -28.13 -5.61
N PRO A 239 2.46 -27.66 -4.78
CA PRO A 239 2.55 -27.83 -3.32
C PRO A 239 1.50 -26.99 -2.56
N SER A 240 1.46 -27.09 -1.22
CA SER A 240 0.71 -26.15 -0.38
C SER A 240 1.35 -24.78 -0.31
N PHE A 241 0.53 -23.76 -0.04
CA PHE A 241 0.97 -22.38 0.07
C PHE A 241 0.44 -21.70 1.32
N LEU A 242 1.17 -20.67 1.79
CA LEU A 242 0.58 -19.71 2.72
C LEU A 242 -0.29 -18.75 1.95
N MET A 243 -1.58 -18.92 2.11
CA MET A 243 -2.53 -18.13 1.36
C MET A 243 -2.88 -16.86 2.11
N LYS A 244 -3.04 -15.78 1.34
CA LYS A 244 -3.49 -14.48 1.86
C LYS A 244 -4.86 -14.11 1.33
N THR A 245 -5.06 -14.24 0.03
CA THR A 245 -6.26 -13.74 -0.66
C THR A 245 -6.68 -14.71 -1.76
N TYR A 246 -7.99 -14.81 -1.96
CA TYR A 246 -8.63 -15.67 -2.96
C TYR A 246 -9.74 -14.86 -3.64
N TYR A 247 -9.88 -15.02 -4.95
CA TYR A 247 -11.00 -14.48 -5.73
C TYR A 247 -11.68 -15.62 -6.45
N PHE A 248 -12.98 -15.77 -6.21
CA PHE A 248 -13.83 -16.75 -6.88
C PHE A 248 -14.73 -16.04 -7.88
N TYR A 249 -14.48 -16.27 -9.16
CA TYR A 249 -15.28 -15.75 -10.27
C TYR A 249 -16.39 -16.74 -10.54
N VAL A 250 -17.65 -16.30 -10.50
CA VAL A 250 -18.82 -17.18 -10.58
C VAL A 250 -19.92 -16.57 -11.43
N ASN A 251 -20.85 -17.39 -11.92
CA ASN A 251 -22.01 -16.94 -12.69
C ASN A 251 -23.20 -16.45 -11.84
N ASP A 252 -22.94 -15.94 -10.63
CA ASP A 252 -24.00 -15.50 -9.70
C ASP A 252 -24.55 -14.11 -10.06
N THR A 253 -25.63 -14.11 -10.85
CA THR A 253 -26.28 -12.91 -11.39
C THR A 253 -27.61 -12.58 -10.73
N ILE A 254 -28.12 -13.46 -9.86
CA ILE A 254 -29.46 -13.30 -9.27
C ILE A 254 -29.35 -12.39 -8.04
N GLY A 255 -30.03 -11.25 -8.01
CA GLY A 255 -29.95 -10.33 -6.87
C GLY A 255 -30.16 -10.95 -5.47
N GLY A 256 -29.69 -10.27 -4.42
CA GLY A 256 -29.83 -10.69 -3.02
C GLY A 256 -28.49 -10.73 -2.28
N TYR A 257 -28.47 -11.45 -1.15
CA TYR A 257 -27.30 -11.59 -0.28
C TYR A 257 -26.91 -13.06 -0.13
N ARG A 258 -25.62 -13.31 0.06
CA ARG A 258 -24.95 -14.62 0.13
C ARG A 258 -24.18 -14.76 1.42
N ASN A 259 -24.12 -15.98 1.93
CA ASN A 259 -23.09 -16.39 2.87
C ASN A 259 -22.05 -17.19 2.10
N ILE A 260 -20.78 -16.83 2.27
CA ILE A 260 -19.63 -17.48 1.66
C ILE A 260 -19.03 -18.38 2.72
N THR A 261 -18.86 -19.66 2.41
CA THR A 261 -18.17 -20.62 3.28
C THR A 261 -16.89 -21.08 2.60
N ILE A 262 -15.77 -20.95 3.31
CA ILE A 262 -14.48 -21.52 2.91
C ILE A 262 -14.01 -22.47 4.00
N LYS A 263 -13.73 -23.73 3.66
CA LYS A 263 -13.04 -24.67 4.56
C LYS A 263 -11.63 -24.88 4.04
N LYS A 264 -10.62 -24.87 4.91
CA LYS A 264 -9.22 -25.04 4.54
C LYS A 264 -8.67 -26.34 5.10
N PHE A 265 -7.82 -26.99 4.32
CA PHE A 265 -7.22 -28.27 4.64
C PHE A 265 -5.72 -28.24 4.39
N ASN A 266 -4.95 -28.94 5.23
CA ASN A 266 -3.52 -29.10 5.04
C ASN A 266 -3.21 -30.10 3.91
N ASN A 267 -1.92 -30.33 3.63
CA ASN A 267 -1.47 -31.28 2.60
C ASN A 267 -1.99 -32.72 2.81
N PHE A 268 -2.25 -33.09 4.07
CA PHE A 268 -2.73 -34.40 4.47
C PHE A 268 -4.27 -34.50 4.47
N ALA A 269 -4.95 -33.51 3.89
CA ALA A 269 -6.42 -33.40 3.88
C ALA A 269 -7.06 -33.23 5.26
N GLN A 270 -6.29 -32.84 6.27
CA GLN A 270 -6.85 -32.58 7.59
C GLN A 270 -7.41 -31.16 7.61
N TRP A 271 -8.60 -31.00 8.19
CA TRP A 271 -9.23 -29.71 8.41
C TRP A 271 -8.34 -28.81 9.26
N ILE A 272 -8.15 -27.57 8.82
CA ILE A 272 -7.41 -26.53 9.55
C ILE A 272 -8.41 -25.58 10.21
N GLU A 273 -9.24 -24.94 9.39
CA GLU A 273 -10.18 -23.92 9.81
C GLU A 273 -11.31 -23.74 8.78
N SER A 274 -12.37 -23.04 9.17
CA SER A 274 -13.44 -22.62 8.26
C SER A 274 -13.84 -21.18 8.50
N SER A 275 -14.02 -20.44 7.43
CA SER A 275 -14.39 -19.03 7.42
C SER A 275 -15.79 -18.88 6.83
N LEU A 276 -16.69 -18.24 7.59
CA LEU A 276 -18.05 -17.94 7.17
C LEU A 276 -18.21 -16.42 7.07
N ILE A 277 -18.36 -15.92 5.84
CA ILE A 277 -18.63 -14.51 5.58
C ILE A 277 -20.11 -14.37 5.28
N VAL A 278 -20.81 -13.73 6.19
CA VAL A 278 -22.25 -13.58 6.15
C VAL A 278 -22.55 -12.24 5.44
N GLY A 279 -23.43 -12.24 4.44
CA GLY A 279 -24.15 -11.02 4.04
C GLY A 279 -23.54 -10.26 2.89
N THR A 280 -22.90 -10.98 1.99
CA THR A 280 -22.27 -10.40 0.81
C THR A 280 -23.31 -10.25 -0.29
N LYS A 281 -23.40 -9.08 -0.92
CA LYS A 281 -24.31 -8.89 -2.06
C LYS A 281 -23.97 -9.88 -3.19
N SER A 282 -24.97 -10.34 -3.94
CA SER A 282 -24.76 -11.13 -5.15
C SER A 282 -23.78 -10.41 -6.08
N ALA A 283 -22.77 -11.13 -6.56
CA ALA A 283 -21.71 -10.60 -7.39
C ALA A 283 -21.13 -11.71 -8.27
N THR A 284 -20.52 -11.31 -9.38
CA THR A 284 -19.77 -12.23 -10.24
C THR A 284 -18.38 -12.55 -9.71
N VAL A 285 -17.93 -11.85 -8.67
CA VAL A 285 -16.62 -12.05 -8.01
C VAL A 285 -16.78 -11.99 -6.50
N TYR A 286 -16.28 -13.02 -5.83
CA TYR A 286 -16.18 -13.08 -4.37
C TYR A 286 -14.72 -13.06 -3.95
N GLY A 287 -14.26 -11.93 -3.43
CA GLY A 287 -12.94 -11.79 -2.81
C GLY A 287 -12.99 -12.17 -1.34
N VAL A 288 -12.12 -13.08 -0.92
CA VAL A 288 -11.92 -13.45 0.48
C VAL A 288 -10.44 -13.38 0.78
N SER A 289 -10.10 -12.79 1.92
CA SER A 289 -8.74 -12.81 2.42
C SER A 289 -8.72 -13.29 3.85
N ASP A 290 -7.69 -14.07 4.14
CA ASP A 290 -7.57 -14.78 5.39
C ASP A 290 -6.11 -15.23 5.53
N GLU A 291 -5.44 -14.79 6.60
CA GLU A 291 -4.04 -15.09 6.84
C GLU A 291 -3.90 -16.46 7.48
N SER A 292 -3.59 -17.45 6.66
CA SER A 292 -3.35 -18.80 7.16
C SER A 292 -1.99 -18.88 7.88
N SER A 293 -1.97 -19.45 9.08
CA SER A 293 -0.73 -19.71 9.83
C SER A 293 0.03 -20.92 9.27
N GLU A 294 -0.69 -21.86 8.67
CA GLU A 294 -0.15 -23.10 8.09
C GLU A 294 -0.35 -23.18 6.57
N PRO A 295 0.54 -23.88 5.84
CA PRO A 295 0.38 -24.07 4.40
C PRO A 295 -0.90 -24.85 4.06
N ILE A 296 -1.73 -24.25 3.20
CA ILE A 296 -3.00 -24.82 2.74
C ILE A 296 -2.72 -25.73 1.53
N GLY A 297 -3.10 -27.00 1.63
CA GLY A 297 -3.00 -27.98 0.55
C GLY A 297 -4.31 -28.14 -0.24
N ALA A 298 -5.45 -27.79 0.35
CA ALA A 298 -6.73 -27.69 -0.34
C ALA A 298 -7.67 -26.72 0.36
N LEU A 299 -8.63 -26.17 -0.38
CA LEU A 299 -9.73 -25.39 0.16
C LEU A 299 -11.03 -25.70 -0.54
N THR A 300 -12.15 -25.50 0.15
CA THR A 300 -13.47 -25.55 -0.46
C THR A 300 -14.12 -24.19 -0.51
N PHE A 301 -15.02 -23.98 -1.47
CA PHE A 301 -15.83 -22.78 -1.62
C PHE A 301 -17.29 -23.18 -1.87
N SER A 302 -18.21 -22.57 -1.12
CA SER A 302 -19.64 -22.70 -1.33
C SER A 302 -20.38 -21.42 -0.98
N LEU A 303 -21.53 -21.22 -1.65
CA LEU A 303 -22.45 -20.11 -1.38
C LEU A 303 -23.78 -20.64 -0.87
N THR A 304 -24.33 -19.96 0.14
CA THR A 304 -25.71 -20.14 0.58
C THR A 304 -26.48 -18.82 0.49
N SER A 305 -27.78 -18.89 0.26
CA SER A 305 -28.67 -17.72 0.34
C SER A 305 -28.72 -17.21 1.78
N TRP A 306 -28.44 -15.92 2.01
CA TRP A 306 -28.52 -15.31 3.34
C TRP A 306 -29.89 -15.49 4.00
N SER A 307 -30.97 -15.30 3.23
CA SER A 307 -32.34 -15.29 3.77
C SER A 307 -32.92 -16.68 4.01
N THR A 308 -32.48 -17.69 3.24
CA THR A 308 -33.05 -19.04 3.30
C THR A 308 -32.07 -20.09 3.80
N ASN A 309 -30.79 -19.75 3.94
CA ASN A 309 -29.68 -20.67 4.20
C ASN A 309 -29.61 -21.87 3.23
N LYS A 310 -30.25 -21.78 2.07
CA LYS A 310 -30.17 -22.82 1.04
C LYS A 310 -28.87 -22.69 0.26
N THR A 311 -28.16 -23.81 0.10
CA THR A 311 -26.97 -23.89 -0.75
C THR A 311 -27.32 -23.61 -2.20
N LEU A 312 -26.45 -22.86 -2.87
CA LEU A 312 -26.63 -22.44 -4.24
C LEU A 312 -25.78 -23.31 -5.16
N THR A 313 -26.40 -23.75 -6.25
CA THR A 313 -25.68 -24.39 -7.36
C THR A 313 -25.19 -23.29 -8.29
N LEU A 314 -23.88 -23.22 -8.51
CA LEU A 314 -23.22 -22.23 -9.35
C LEU A 314 -22.15 -22.86 -10.22
N LEU A 315 -21.77 -22.15 -11.29
CA LEU A 315 -20.59 -22.43 -12.08
C LEU A 315 -19.45 -21.54 -11.55
N LEU A 316 -18.32 -22.17 -11.23
CA LEU A 316 -17.09 -21.47 -10.88
C LEU A 316 -16.31 -21.21 -12.17
N CYS A 317 -16.22 -19.94 -12.57
CA CYS A 317 -15.55 -19.50 -13.78
C CYS A 317 -14.02 -19.58 -13.64
N GLU A 318 -13.49 -19.04 -12.53
CA GLU A 318 -12.05 -18.96 -12.26
C GLU A 318 -11.81 -18.82 -10.76
N VAL A 319 -10.66 -19.31 -10.30
CA VAL A 319 -10.12 -19.04 -8.97
C VAL A 319 -8.75 -18.42 -9.10
N GLU A 320 -8.59 -17.21 -8.59
CA GLU A 320 -7.28 -16.65 -8.32
C GLU A 320 -6.96 -16.81 -6.84
N ALA A 321 -5.75 -17.26 -6.52
CA ALA A 321 -5.36 -17.47 -5.14
C ALA A 321 -3.93 -17.00 -4.94
N PHE A 322 -3.74 -16.03 -4.06
CA PHE A 322 -2.49 -15.29 -3.91
C PHE A 322 -1.71 -15.71 -2.66
N THR A 323 -0.42 -15.99 -2.87
CA THR A 323 0.55 -16.25 -1.82
C THR A 323 1.67 -15.22 -1.86
N GLU A 324 2.32 -15.01 -0.72
CA GLU A 324 3.61 -14.33 -0.64
C GLU A 324 4.65 -15.28 -0.07
N CYS A 325 5.91 -15.01 -0.40
CA CYS A 325 7.00 -15.79 0.13
C CYS A 325 7.24 -15.47 1.59
N ARG A 326 7.42 -16.52 2.39
CA ARG A 326 7.86 -16.39 3.77
C ARG A 326 9.28 -15.86 3.80
N GLU A 327 9.64 -15.22 4.90
CA GLU A 327 11.01 -14.85 5.19
C GLU A 327 11.95 -16.04 4.94
N GLY A 328 13.02 -15.77 4.21
CA GLY A 328 13.99 -16.81 3.84
C GLY A 328 13.72 -17.55 2.53
N THR A 329 12.62 -17.24 1.83
CA THR A 329 12.30 -17.84 0.53
C THR A 329 11.99 -16.80 -0.54
N TRP A 330 12.20 -17.14 -1.81
CA TRP A 330 11.98 -16.22 -2.93
C TRP A 330 11.71 -16.99 -4.25
N GLY A 331 11.40 -16.24 -5.31
CA GLY A 331 11.20 -16.75 -6.67
C GLY A 331 9.81 -17.35 -6.92
N VAL A 332 9.64 -18.02 -8.06
CA VAL A 332 8.32 -18.58 -8.45
C VAL A 332 7.86 -19.60 -7.41
N HIS A 333 6.69 -19.35 -6.81
CA HIS A 333 6.07 -20.19 -5.81
C HIS A 333 6.99 -20.44 -4.59
N CYS A 334 7.90 -19.49 -4.30
CA CYS A 334 8.75 -19.45 -3.10
C CYS A 334 9.66 -20.68 -2.94
N ARG A 335 10.11 -21.24 -4.07
CA ARG A 335 10.92 -22.47 -4.12
C ARG A 335 12.40 -22.25 -3.83
N ASN A 336 12.90 -21.03 -3.99
CA ASN A 336 14.31 -20.72 -3.75
C ASN A 336 14.50 -20.29 -2.29
N LYS A 337 15.67 -20.59 -1.73
CA LYS A 337 16.08 -20.13 -0.40
C LYS A 337 16.93 -18.87 -0.52
N CYS A 338 16.83 -17.98 0.47
CA CYS A 338 17.76 -16.86 0.61
C CYS A 338 19.20 -17.36 0.80
N HIS A 339 20.16 -16.50 0.47
CA HIS A 339 21.58 -16.78 0.70
C HIS A 339 21.88 -16.91 2.20
N GLU A 340 22.86 -17.76 2.56
CA GLU A 340 23.23 -18.04 3.97
C GLU A 340 23.66 -16.78 4.75
N SER A 341 24.14 -15.75 4.06
CA SER A 341 24.51 -14.46 4.65
C SER A 341 23.32 -13.56 5.00
N CYS A 342 22.10 -13.87 4.54
CA CYS A 342 20.87 -13.14 4.88
C CYS A 342 19.67 -14.11 4.91
N PRO A 343 19.72 -15.14 5.77
CA PRO A 343 18.81 -16.29 5.67
C PRO A 343 17.34 -15.91 5.79
N ASP A 344 17.02 -14.77 6.42
CA ASP A 344 15.65 -14.28 6.64
C ASP A 344 15.42 -12.88 6.05
N SER A 345 16.31 -12.39 5.16
CA SER A 345 16.33 -10.97 4.73
C SER A 345 16.66 -10.71 3.27
N CYS A 346 16.40 -11.68 2.40
CA CYS A 346 16.48 -11.43 0.97
C CYS A 346 15.17 -10.91 0.39
N ARG A 347 15.27 -10.21 -0.74
CA ARG A 347 14.13 -9.78 -1.55
C ARG A 347 13.41 -10.98 -2.17
N PHE A 348 12.08 -10.93 -2.19
CA PHE A 348 11.23 -12.06 -2.56
C PHE A 348 11.21 -12.37 -4.06
N ASP A 349 11.65 -11.43 -4.89
CA ASP A 349 11.63 -11.53 -6.35
C ASP A 349 13.00 -11.77 -7.01
N ASP A 350 14.11 -11.60 -6.30
CA ASP A 350 15.45 -11.83 -6.86
C ASP A 350 16.41 -12.56 -5.90
N GLY A 351 16.00 -12.76 -4.64
CA GLY A 351 16.82 -13.44 -3.65
C GLY A 351 18.03 -12.65 -3.17
N LEU A 352 18.14 -11.38 -3.56
CA LEU A 352 19.26 -10.53 -3.19
C LEU A 352 19.13 -10.04 -1.75
N CYS A 353 20.23 -10.07 -1.02
CA CYS A 353 20.32 -9.46 0.30
C CYS A 353 20.35 -7.94 0.21
N SER A 354 19.69 -7.26 1.14
CA SER A 354 19.90 -5.81 1.34
C SER A 354 21.34 -5.55 1.81
N ASN A 355 22.09 -4.79 1.03
CA ASN A 355 23.44 -4.31 1.38
C ASN A 355 23.43 -2.87 1.90
N THR A 356 22.28 -2.42 2.41
CA THR A 356 22.07 -1.04 2.85
C THR A 356 21.76 -0.99 4.33
N CYS A 357 22.55 -0.22 5.07
CA CYS A 357 22.34 0.05 6.48
C CYS A 357 22.26 1.56 6.74
N PHE A 358 21.21 2.03 7.38
CA PHE A 358 21.08 3.44 7.79
C PHE A 358 21.76 3.65 9.14
N GLY A 359 22.84 4.45 9.16
CA GLY A 359 23.57 4.74 10.40
C GLY A 359 24.50 3.62 10.88
N TYR A 360 24.77 2.60 10.05
CA TYR A 360 25.71 1.52 10.32
C TYR A 360 26.62 1.26 9.11
N SER A 361 27.80 0.70 9.34
CA SER A 361 28.91 0.57 8.38
C SER A 361 29.17 -0.86 7.88
N ASP A 362 28.46 -1.85 8.41
CA ASP A 362 28.68 -3.28 8.17
C ASP A 362 27.48 -3.99 7.51
N PRO A 363 27.12 -3.65 6.26
CA PRO A 363 26.25 -4.53 5.47
C PRO A 363 26.82 -5.95 5.41
N LEU A 364 26.05 -7.02 5.57
CA LEU A 364 24.59 -7.17 5.60
C LEU A 364 23.97 -7.14 7.01
N ARG A 365 24.76 -6.83 8.05
CA ARG A 365 24.36 -7.03 9.45
C ARG A 365 23.85 -5.78 10.14
N CYS A 366 24.34 -4.61 9.72
CA CYS A 366 23.92 -3.32 10.27
C CYS A 366 24.05 -3.28 11.81
N THR A 367 25.19 -3.74 12.34
CA THR A 367 25.48 -3.80 13.78
C THR A 367 26.54 -2.80 14.23
N ASN A 368 27.43 -2.37 13.33
CA ASN A 368 28.49 -1.41 13.62
C ASN A 368 28.03 0.01 13.29
N ALA A 369 27.54 0.74 14.31
CA ALA A 369 27.09 2.12 14.17
C ALA A 369 28.16 3.01 13.52
N CYS A 370 27.74 4.07 12.82
CA CYS A 370 28.68 4.99 12.20
C CYS A 370 29.66 5.58 13.22
N THR A 371 30.93 5.62 12.83
CA THR A 371 31.93 6.35 13.59
C THR A 371 31.58 7.83 13.61
N ALA A 372 31.85 8.51 14.73
CA ALA A 372 31.59 9.95 14.86
C ALA A 372 32.16 10.74 13.67
N GLY A 373 31.35 11.62 13.09
CA GLY A 373 31.71 12.36 11.87
C GLY A 373 31.18 11.76 10.57
N LEU A 374 30.61 10.55 10.61
CA LEU A 374 29.97 9.91 9.46
C LEU A 374 28.48 9.65 9.73
N TYR A 375 27.68 9.67 8.67
CA TYR A 375 26.25 9.38 8.74
C TYR A 375 25.71 8.78 7.43
N GLY A 376 24.43 8.41 7.45
CA GLY A 376 23.64 8.02 6.28
C GLY A 376 23.77 6.55 5.92
N ILE A 377 23.51 6.23 4.65
CA ILE A 377 23.62 4.87 4.11
C ILE A 377 25.07 4.41 4.18
N ASN A 378 25.31 3.28 4.84
CA ASN A 378 26.63 2.65 4.97
C ASN A 378 27.72 3.61 5.51
N CYS A 379 27.32 4.65 6.24
CA CYS A 379 28.20 5.72 6.73
C CYS A 379 29.01 6.42 5.62
N SER A 380 28.46 6.51 4.40
CA SER A 380 29.16 7.10 3.25
C SER A 380 29.22 8.62 3.27
N SER A 381 28.41 9.28 4.11
CA SER A 381 28.31 10.74 4.18
C SER A 381 29.08 11.28 5.39
N ARG A 382 29.65 12.49 5.24
CA ARG A 382 30.40 13.18 6.30
C ARG A 382 29.57 14.29 6.92
N CYS A 383 29.57 14.38 8.25
CA CYS A 383 28.97 15.51 8.97
C CYS A 383 29.58 16.84 8.47
N SER A 384 28.77 17.90 8.50
CA SER A 384 29.24 19.25 8.18
C SER A 384 30.40 19.67 9.09
N ASP A 385 31.43 20.29 8.52
CA ASP A 385 32.53 20.86 9.31
C ASP A 385 32.06 21.98 10.24
N GLN A 386 30.88 22.57 9.98
CA GLN A 386 30.26 23.58 10.82
C GLN A 386 29.45 23.00 11.99
N CYS A 387 29.26 21.68 12.05
CA CYS A 387 28.84 21.03 13.28
C CYS A 387 29.94 21.22 14.35
N LEU A 388 29.53 21.25 15.62
CA LEU A 388 30.48 21.19 16.73
C LEU A 388 31.14 19.81 16.76
N ASN A 389 32.49 19.77 16.80
CA ASN A 389 33.28 18.53 16.82
C ASN A 389 32.89 17.55 15.69
N PRO A 390 32.67 18.05 14.46
CA PRO A 390 31.99 17.36 13.35
C PRO A 390 30.95 16.31 13.73
N THR A 391 30.19 16.49 14.82
CA THR A 391 29.29 15.45 15.31
C THR A 391 27.87 15.72 14.83
N CYS A 392 27.28 14.70 14.22
CA CYS A 392 25.91 14.72 13.73
C CYS A 392 25.23 13.37 14.00
N ASP A 393 23.90 13.37 13.90
CA ASP A 393 23.12 12.15 14.00
C ASP A 393 23.53 11.15 12.90
N ALA A 394 23.75 9.89 13.30
CA ALA A 394 24.32 8.87 12.41
C ALA A 394 23.40 8.48 11.24
N ILE A 395 22.09 8.74 11.35
CA ILE A 395 21.13 8.40 10.29
C ILE A 395 20.90 9.60 9.38
N THR A 396 20.54 10.73 9.98
CA THR A 396 20.04 11.93 9.29
C THR A 396 21.13 12.92 8.90
N GLY A 397 22.28 12.88 9.59
CA GLY A 397 23.34 13.87 9.42
C GLY A 397 23.06 15.22 10.07
N HIS A 398 21.94 15.35 10.80
CA HIS A 398 21.63 16.59 11.50
C HIS A 398 22.68 16.86 12.58
N CYS A 399 23.27 18.06 12.54
CA CYS A 399 24.24 18.47 13.55
C CYS A 399 23.54 18.53 14.91
N ILE A 400 24.18 17.94 15.93
CA ILE A 400 23.68 18.02 17.31
C ILE A 400 23.71 19.48 17.80
N ARG A 401 24.75 20.21 17.39
CA ARG A 401 24.93 21.64 17.67
C ARG A 401 25.82 22.28 16.62
N CYS A 402 25.55 23.53 16.27
CA CYS A 402 26.37 24.32 15.38
C CYS A 402 27.53 25.02 16.10
N ARG A 403 28.62 25.26 15.36
CA ARG A 403 29.66 26.19 15.78
C ARG A 403 29.09 27.60 15.87
N GLU A 404 29.73 28.44 16.67
CA GLU A 404 29.33 29.85 16.82
C GLU A 404 29.30 30.54 15.46
N GLY A 405 28.24 31.31 15.21
CA GLY A 405 28.03 31.98 13.92
C GLY A 405 27.36 31.13 12.85
N PHE A 406 26.96 29.88 13.15
CA PHE A 406 26.21 29.02 12.23
C PHE A 406 24.89 28.53 12.84
N GLN A 407 23.91 28.27 11.98
CA GLN A 407 22.59 27.72 12.32
C GLN A 407 22.04 26.85 11.17
N GLY A 408 20.90 26.20 11.40
CA GLY A 408 20.30 25.21 10.48
C GLY A 408 20.53 23.77 10.93
N LEU A 409 19.85 22.81 10.30
CA LEU A 409 19.94 21.39 10.66
C LEU A 409 21.33 20.80 10.35
N PHE A 410 22.02 21.34 9.35
CA PHE A 410 23.37 20.94 8.94
C PHE A 410 24.41 22.05 9.19
N CYS A 411 24.03 23.09 9.96
CA CYS A 411 24.84 24.28 10.22
C CYS A 411 25.31 24.99 8.94
N GLU A 412 24.44 24.99 7.93
CA GLU A 412 24.69 25.51 6.59
C GLU A 412 24.48 27.03 6.47
N GLN A 413 23.82 27.64 7.45
CA GLN A 413 23.49 29.07 7.43
C GLN A 413 24.41 29.87 8.34
N VAL A 414 24.99 30.95 7.82
CA VAL A 414 25.77 31.90 8.63
C VAL A 414 24.82 32.86 9.35
N ILE A 415 24.98 33.00 10.67
CA ILE A 415 24.30 33.99 11.48
C ILE A 415 24.87 35.36 11.11
N LYS A 416 24.14 36.12 10.28
CA LYS A 416 24.45 37.54 10.06
C LYS A 416 24.05 38.29 11.31
N LYS A 417 25.02 38.83 12.06
CA LYS A 417 24.71 39.86 13.05
C LYS A 417 24.06 41.01 12.29
N SER A 418 22.81 41.35 12.63
CA SER A 418 22.32 42.68 12.26
C SER A 418 23.25 43.64 12.96
N ASP A 419 23.99 44.44 12.19
CA ASP A 419 24.71 45.55 12.76
C ASP A 419 23.66 46.37 13.51
N GLY A 420 23.75 46.37 14.85
CA GLY A 420 22.99 47.29 15.68
C GLY A 420 23.17 48.69 15.09
N PHE A 421 22.07 49.45 15.03
CA PHE A 421 22.00 50.80 14.45
C PHE A 421 23.36 51.49 14.41
N SER A 422 23.85 51.78 13.20
CA SER A 422 25.12 52.49 13.01
C SER A 422 25.19 53.70 13.94
N GLU A 423 26.38 54.05 14.41
CA GLU A 423 26.62 55.26 15.21
C GLU A 423 25.97 56.50 14.56
N GLN A 424 25.92 56.53 13.22
CA GLN A 424 25.26 57.59 12.44
C GLN A 424 23.73 57.62 12.59
N THR A 425 23.07 56.47 12.77
CA THR A 425 21.62 56.39 12.97
C THR A 425 21.22 56.86 14.37
N ILE A 426 22.05 56.60 15.39
CA ILE A 426 21.85 57.13 16.74
C ILE A 426 21.98 58.67 16.75
N ILE A 427 22.97 59.21 16.03
CA ILE A 427 23.13 60.66 15.84
C ILE A 427 21.93 61.26 15.08
N ALA A 428 21.42 60.59 14.04
CA ALA A 428 20.27 61.08 13.29
C ALA A 428 18.98 61.15 14.14
N ILE A 429 18.71 60.13 14.97
CA ILE A 429 17.53 60.10 15.86
C ILE A 429 17.64 61.20 16.93
N THR A 430 18.81 61.39 17.53
CA THR A 430 19.03 62.41 18.56
C THR A 430 18.89 63.83 18.03
N VAL A 431 19.42 64.14 16.84
CA VAL A 431 19.26 65.45 16.18
C VAL A 431 17.80 65.71 15.80
N SER A 432 17.10 64.69 15.30
CA SER A 432 15.69 64.79 14.91
C SER A 432 14.79 65.12 16.10
N LEU A 433 14.98 64.43 17.24
CA LEU A 433 14.22 64.68 18.47
C LEU A 433 14.51 66.08 19.06
N ALA A 434 15.77 66.53 19.04
CA ALA A 434 16.12 67.87 19.51
C ALA A 434 15.48 68.97 18.65
N SER A 435 15.45 68.79 17.33
CA SER A 435 14.83 69.76 16.42
C SER A 435 13.31 69.87 16.62
N ALA A 436 12.61 68.74 16.81
CA ALA A 436 11.17 68.73 17.06
C ALA A 436 10.81 69.39 18.40
N ALA A 437 11.59 69.14 19.45
CA ALA A 437 11.40 69.78 20.75
C ALA A 437 11.58 71.31 20.66
N LEU A 438 12.55 71.78 19.87
CA LEU A 438 12.78 73.21 19.64
C LEU A 438 11.58 73.86 18.92
N ILE A 439 11.06 73.19 17.88
CA ILE A 439 9.90 73.66 17.11
C ILE A 439 8.66 73.71 18.02
N ALA A 440 8.43 72.69 18.83
CA ALA A 440 7.31 72.67 19.78
C ALA A 440 7.40 73.81 20.81
N LEU A 441 8.61 74.11 21.32
CA LEU A 441 8.84 75.24 22.22
C LEU A 441 8.56 76.59 21.54
N VAL A 442 8.99 76.77 20.29
CA VAL A 442 8.72 77.99 19.51
C VAL A 442 7.21 78.14 19.27
N ILE A 443 6.52 77.07 18.88
CA ILE A 443 5.06 77.07 18.71
C ILE A 443 4.36 77.42 20.03
N PHE A 444 4.81 76.86 21.15
CA PHE A 444 4.28 77.16 22.47
C PHE A 444 4.49 78.65 22.86
N LEU A 445 5.67 79.21 22.58
CA LEU A 445 5.96 80.62 22.82
C LEU A 445 5.14 81.56 21.90
N ILE A 446 4.87 81.15 20.65
CA ILE A 446 3.98 81.85 19.73
C ILE A 446 2.54 81.80 20.25
N ALA A 447 2.08 80.64 20.72
CA ALA A 447 0.74 80.46 21.29
C ALA A 447 0.55 81.33 22.54
N LEU A 448 1.55 81.40 23.43
CA LEU A 448 1.54 82.28 24.61
C LEU A 448 1.48 83.77 24.25
N LYS A 449 2.08 84.19 23.12
CA LYS A 449 1.94 85.56 22.60
C LYS A 449 0.57 85.82 21.95
N ALA A 450 -0.04 84.79 21.36
CA ALA A 450 -1.35 84.91 20.71
C ALA A 450 -2.53 84.98 21.69
N THR A 451 -2.40 84.40 22.89
CA THR A 451 -3.46 84.40 23.93
C THR A 451 -3.55 85.70 24.75
N GLY A 452 -2.81 86.75 24.37
CA GLY A 452 -2.83 88.07 25.00
C GLY A 452 -3.72 89.11 24.32
N LYS A 453 -4.95 88.77 23.88
CA LYS A 453 -6.04 89.72 23.52
C LYS A 453 -7.40 88.97 23.44
N LEU A 454 -8.43 89.56 24.04
CA LEU A 454 -9.69 88.94 24.51
C LEU A 454 -10.90 89.14 23.54
N CYS A 455 -11.90 88.25 23.67
CA CYS A 455 -13.37 88.39 23.43
C CYS A 455 -13.92 88.50 21.97
N PHE A 456 -15.19 88.24 21.64
CA PHE A 456 -16.37 87.46 22.11
C PHE A 456 -17.50 87.70 21.05
N GLU A 457 -18.60 86.91 21.10
CA GLU A 457 -19.96 87.03 20.46
C GLU A 457 -20.28 85.93 19.43
N HIS A 458 -21.28 85.04 19.65
CA HIS A 458 -22.75 85.19 19.80
C HIS A 458 -23.47 85.61 18.50
N LYS A 459 -24.16 84.67 17.82
CA LYS A 459 -25.65 84.62 17.68
C LYS A 459 -26.15 83.59 16.63
N GLU A 460 -27.24 82.94 17.04
CA GLU A 460 -28.28 82.05 16.47
C GLU A 460 -28.46 81.75 14.95
N ASN A 461 -28.49 80.45 14.65
CA ASN A 461 -29.63 79.58 14.23
C ASN A 461 -30.49 79.89 12.97
N ILE A 462 -30.67 78.88 12.08
CA ILE A 462 -31.97 78.36 11.56
C ILE A 462 -31.74 77.09 10.68
N ARG A 463 -32.34 75.96 11.14
CA ARG A 463 -33.15 74.90 10.45
C ARG A 463 -32.64 74.27 9.13
N ASN A 464 -32.73 72.97 8.84
CA ASN A 464 -33.39 71.79 9.42
C ASN A 464 -32.90 70.51 8.67
N LEU A 465 -32.57 69.44 9.43
CA LEU A 465 -32.85 67.98 9.28
C LEU A 465 -32.58 67.19 7.97
N PRO A 466 -32.36 65.84 8.02
CA PRO A 466 -32.17 64.95 9.17
C PRO A 466 -30.94 63.99 9.09
N GLU A 467 -30.36 63.76 10.26
CA GLU A 467 -29.62 62.58 10.75
C GLU A 467 -30.57 61.35 10.91
N PRO A 468 -30.20 60.16 11.48
CA PRO A 468 -28.97 59.74 12.17
C PRO A 468 -28.43 58.35 11.71
N SER A 469 -27.25 57.88 12.09
CA SER A 469 -26.95 57.09 13.31
C SER A 469 -25.78 56.15 12.92
N VAL A 470 -24.81 55.70 13.71
CA VAL A 470 -24.41 55.79 15.12
C VAL A 470 -22.92 55.33 15.15
N ILE A 471 -22.06 56.02 15.90
CA ILE A 471 -20.73 55.58 16.43
C ILE A 471 -21.02 55.07 17.88
N PRO A 472 -20.30 54.18 18.62
CA PRO A 472 -18.82 54.18 18.74
C PRO A 472 -18.04 52.93 19.24
N LYS A 473 -16.71 53.00 18.99
CA LYS A 473 -15.50 52.69 19.83
C LYS A 473 -15.28 51.39 20.64
N CYS A 474 -13.96 51.19 20.85
CA CYS A 474 -13.19 50.59 21.97
C CYS A 474 -12.47 49.29 21.59
N GLU A 475 -11.29 48.89 22.09
CA GLU A 475 -10.22 49.41 22.97
C GLU A 475 -9.05 48.39 22.91
N ASP A 476 -7.87 48.75 23.42
CA ASP A 476 -6.64 47.94 23.54
C ASP A 476 -6.78 46.67 24.41
N PRO A 477 -5.78 45.77 24.41
CA PRO A 477 -5.43 45.07 25.65
C PRO A 477 -3.92 45.04 26.02
N TYR A 478 -3.69 45.20 27.33
CA TYR A 478 -2.44 44.97 28.08
C TYR A 478 -2.26 43.48 28.48
N ASP A 479 -1.02 43.00 28.32
CA ASP A 479 -0.06 42.40 29.29
C ASP A 479 -0.45 41.50 30.51
N TYR A 480 0.53 40.64 30.86
CA TYR A 480 0.88 39.88 32.11
C TYR A 480 0.59 38.35 32.31
N ILE A 481 1.69 37.56 32.18
CA ILE A 481 2.42 36.67 33.16
C ILE A 481 1.80 35.44 33.90
N GLU A 482 2.54 34.30 33.73
CA GLU A 482 2.91 33.10 34.56
C GLU A 482 1.95 32.22 35.42
N LYS A 483 1.97 30.89 35.11
CA LYS A 483 2.15 29.61 35.91
C LYS A 483 1.45 29.37 37.29
N PRO A 484 1.42 28.13 37.89
CA PRO A 484 1.81 26.77 37.45
C PRO A 484 0.78 25.62 37.76
N GLU A 485 1.18 24.40 37.36
CA GLU A 485 0.92 22.98 37.79
C GLU A 485 -0.13 22.63 38.88
N ASP A 486 -0.88 21.53 38.66
CA ASP A 486 -0.93 20.38 39.59
C ASP A 486 -1.70 19.14 39.03
N GLU A 487 -1.38 18.01 39.66
CA GLU A 487 -1.53 16.58 39.35
C GLU A 487 -2.95 15.98 39.19
N MET A 488 -3.07 14.79 38.57
CA MET A 488 -3.36 13.52 39.28
C MET A 488 -3.81 12.37 38.33
N TYR A 489 -3.06 11.26 38.36
CA TYR A 489 -3.45 9.93 37.83
C TYR A 489 -4.12 9.09 38.94
N SER A 490 -5.17 8.33 38.60
CA SER A 490 -5.36 6.90 38.91
C SER A 490 -6.84 6.50 38.98
N LYS A 491 -7.25 5.48 38.21
CA LYS A 491 -7.60 4.15 38.76
C LYS A 491 -7.88 3.13 37.66
N ILE A 492 -7.30 1.95 37.86
CA ILE A 492 -7.50 0.69 37.14
C ILE A 492 -8.60 -0.06 37.90
N ASP A 493 -9.50 -0.73 37.18
CA ASP A 493 -10.18 -1.94 37.65
C ASP A 493 -10.26 -2.95 36.50
N GLU A 494 -10.16 -4.22 36.88
CA GLU A 494 -9.86 -5.40 36.06
C GLU A 494 -11.05 -5.93 35.23
N ILE A 495 -10.70 -6.32 34.00
CA ILE A 495 -11.03 -7.55 33.23
C ILE A 495 -12.29 -8.35 33.63
N GLU A 496 -13.17 -8.53 32.65
CA GLU A 496 -13.84 -9.81 32.41
C GLU A 496 -13.81 -10.17 30.91
N ILE A 497 -13.38 -11.40 30.62
CA ILE A 497 -13.11 -11.98 29.30
C ILE A 497 -14.42 -12.45 28.68
N GLN A 498 -14.73 -12.02 27.45
CA GLN A 498 -15.58 -12.81 26.54
C GLN A 498 -15.03 -12.80 25.10
N ASN A 499 -14.83 -14.02 24.60
CA ASN A 499 -14.48 -14.39 23.24
C ASN A 499 -15.41 -13.75 22.20
N TYR A 500 -14.83 -13.12 21.17
CA TYR A 500 -15.56 -12.79 19.94
C TYR A 500 -14.76 -13.20 18.71
N SER A 501 -15.21 -14.27 18.06
CA SER A 501 -14.98 -14.53 16.64
C SER A 501 -15.74 -13.47 15.84
N ASN A 502 -15.04 -12.54 15.18
CA ASN A 502 -15.68 -11.56 14.31
C ASN A 502 -15.00 -11.54 12.93
N ALA A 503 -15.61 -12.25 11.98
CA ALA A 503 -15.47 -11.93 10.56
C ALA A 503 -16.44 -10.78 10.25
N TYR A 504 -15.91 -9.61 9.87
CA TYR A 504 -16.70 -8.43 9.58
C TYR A 504 -17.11 -8.37 8.10
N ALA A 505 -18.40 -8.14 7.85
CA ALA A 505 -18.97 -7.93 6.52
C ALA A 505 -18.50 -6.61 5.87
N LEU A 506 -18.34 -6.65 4.54
CA LEU A 506 -17.80 -5.59 3.68
C LEU A 506 -18.86 -4.54 3.27
N PRO A 507 -18.50 -3.26 3.10
CA PRO A 507 -19.25 -2.31 2.27
C PRO A 507 -18.77 -2.36 0.80
N VAL A 508 -19.73 -2.36 -0.14
CA VAL A 508 -19.49 -2.32 -1.60
C VAL A 508 -19.77 -0.88 -2.10
N ILE A 509 -18.83 -0.26 -2.82
CA ILE A 509 -19.04 1.01 -3.54
C ILE A 509 -18.66 0.83 -5.02
N PHE A 510 -19.52 1.35 -5.89
CA PHE A 510 -19.53 1.23 -7.36
C PHE A 510 -18.44 2.05 -8.07
N SER A 511 -17.98 1.55 -9.22
CA SER A 511 -17.36 2.35 -10.30
C SER A 511 -18.44 3.07 -11.12
N GLN A 512 -18.23 4.36 -11.41
CA GLN A 512 -19.09 5.18 -12.28
C GLN A 512 -18.78 4.93 -13.76
N GLU A 513 -19.81 4.76 -14.59
CA GLU A 513 -19.78 5.11 -16.01
C GLU A 513 -20.75 6.25 -16.29
N GLY A 514 -20.34 7.12 -17.21
CA GLY A 514 -20.84 8.46 -17.42
C GLY A 514 -22.19 8.60 -18.12
N HIS A 515 -22.71 9.82 -17.94
CA HIS A 515 -23.91 10.40 -18.52
C HIS A 515 -24.07 10.25 -20.04
N THR A 516 -25.29 9.92 -20.48
CA THR A 516 -26.01 10.72 -21.49
C THR A 516 -27.53 10.72 -21.24
N ASN A 517 -28.01 11.92 -20.91
CA ASN A 517 -29.31 12.58 -21.14
C ASN A 517 -30.66 11.81 -21.18
N GLU A 518 -31.54 12.34 -20.33
CA GLU A 518 -32.99 12.18 -20.28
C GLU A 518 -33.71 12.54 -21.60
N LEU A 519 -34.82 11.84 -21.87
CA LEU A 519 -36.06 12.46 -22.34
C LEU A 519 -37.26 11.61 -21.87
N ASN A 520 -38.07 12.24 -21.03
CA ASN A 520 -39.39 11.81 -20.55
C ASN A 520 -40.39 11.64 -21.70
N THR A 521 -41.25 10.61 -21.62
CA THR A 521 -42.72 10.74 -21.77
C THR A 521 -43.46 9.50 -21.23
N ASN A 522 -44.46 9.76 -20.40
CA ASN A 522 -45.54 8.86 -20.00
C ASN A 522 -46.40 8.42 -21.21
N GLU A 523 -46.92 7.18 -21.21
CA GLU A 523 -48.36 6.85 -21.24
C GLU A 523 -48.68 5.36 -21.45
N ASN A 524 -49.56 4.85 -20.59
CA ASN A 524 -50.68 3.92 -20.79
C ASN A 524 -50.65 2.76 -21.82
N ARG A 525 -50.83 1.54 -21.25
CA ARG A 525 -51.96 0.61 -21.45
C ARG A 525 -52.37 0.18 -22.88
N ASN A 526 -52.15 -1.10 -23.22
CA ASN A 526 -53.19 -2.11 -23.57
C ASN A 526 -52.59 -3.35 -24.27
N ASP A 527 -53.17 -4.50 -23.94
CA ASP A 527 -53.04 -5.81 -24.60
C ASP A 527 -53.23 -5.76 -26.12
N VAL A 528 -52.42 -6.52 -26.87
CA VAL A 528 -52.85 -7.34 -28.03
C VAL A 528 -51.83 -8.47 -28.24
N GLN A 529 -52.29 -9.72 -28.15
CA GLN A 529 -51.61 -10.90 -28.72
C GLN A 529 -51.63 -10.84 -30.25
N TYR A 530 -50.55 -11.23 -30.94
CA TYR A 530 -50.61 -12.11 -32.13
C TYR A 530 -49.19 -12.59 -32.55
N GLU A 531 -49.08 -13.92 -32.61
CA GLU A 531 -48.33 -14.82 -33.50
C GLU A 531 -46.98 -14.45 -34.17
N LYS A 532 -46.08 -15.45 -34.06
CA LYS A 532 -44.87 -15.74 -34.88
C LYS A 532 -45.06 -15.49 -36.38
N PRO A 533 -43.96 -15.16 -37.08
CA PRO A 533 -43.42 -16.14 -38.03
C PRO A 533 -41.88 -16.22 -38.12
N ILE A 534 -41.42 -17.48 -38.09
CA ILE A 534 -40.39 -18.13 -38.93
C ILE A 534 -39.46 -17.20 -39.76
N SER A 535 -38.16 -17.27 -39.46
CA SER A 535 -37.05 -16.85 -40.34
C SER A 535 -36.88 -17.84 -41.51
N PRO A 536 -36.17 -17.47 -42.60
CA PRO A 536 -34.71 -17.51 -42.52
C PRO A 536 -34.01 -16.38 -43.29
N PHE A 537 -33.09 -15.68 -42.63
CA PHE A 537 -31.74 -15.33 -43.07
C PHE A 537 -30.94 -14.85 -41.87
#